data_AF-A0A954MN90-F1
#
_entry.id   AF-A0A954MN90-F1
#
_cell.length_a   1.000
_cell.length_b   1.000
_cell.length_c   1.000
_cell.angle_alpha   90.00
_cell.angle_beta   90.00
_cell.angle_gamma   90.00
#
_symmetry.space_group_name_H-M   'P 1'
#
loop_
_entity.id
_entity.type
_entity.pdbx_description
1 polymer ?
#
loop_
_entity_poly.entity_id
_entity_poly.type
_entity_poly.pdbx_seq_one_letter_code
_entity_poly.pdbx_strand_id
1 'polypeptide(L)'
;MRLSNPGDEGAMLMLMCRGMQIWGLVLLVVCGAMGCAKQRSEGSLAESSRLDVRLPSVRLLSPLTAEEITALVHIAEQLPGADLPPFATVPASHSLYCALPEFVEAERERLAASLDPQWQAAQWGQDPELSRRLDELGVDPVNLATSMLRVSSAWTAMLLESSGTHEGQEATRLSRVSYLELCLGRQLELAQVLFERPLTQWQREQQLEAISETLACLQLARMCAAVPEANLGVIVQHRDLLQPLLPAASALSGFEQRTESKATILQISGEQNAYAPFK
;
A
#
# COMPACT_ATOMS: atom_id res chain seq x y z
N MET A 1 -32.67 25.57 34.58
CA MET A 1 -33.02 25.09 33.23
C MET A 1 -31.85 25.41 32.30
N ARG A 2 -31.00 24.41 32.00
CA ARG A 2 -29.92 24.52 31.03
C ARG A 2 -30.40 23.85 29.75
N LEU A 3 -30.39 24.60 28.65
CA LEU A 3 -30.72 24.09 27.33
C LEU A 3 -29.51 23.32 26.81
N SER A 4 -29.70 22.01 26.59
CA SER A 4 -28.75 21.15 25.91
C SER A 4 -28.71 21.55 24.43
N ASN A 5 -27.51 21.72 23.89
CA ASN A 5 -27.29 22.14 22.50
C ASN A 5 -27.37 20.88 21.61
N PRO A 6 -28.29 20.78 20.64
CA PRO A 6 -28.48 19.58 19.81
C PRO A 6 -27.40 19.39 18.72
N GLY A 7 -26.25 20.05 18.85
CA GLY A 7 -25.18 20.06 17.84
C GLY A 7 -24.09 19.00 18.03
N ASP A 8 -23.94 18.43 19.23
CA ASP A 8 -22.82 17.51 19.53
C ASP A 8 -23.10 16.05 19.16
N GLU A 9 -24.36 15.63 19.12
CA GLU A 9 -24.69 14.23 18.81
C GLU A 9 -24.55 13.90 17.31
N GLY A 10 -24.69 14.91 16.43
CA GLY A 10 -24.52 14.75 14.98
C GLY A 10 -23.06 14.62 14.53
N ALA A 11 -22.12 15.25 15.25
CA ALA A 11 -20.69 15.17 14.95
C ALA A 11 -20.10 13.81 15.39
N MET A 12 -20.59 13.24 16.49
CA MET A 12 -20.15 11.93 16.98
C MET A 12 -20.61 10.78 16.08
N LEU A 13 -21.83 10.86 15.53
CA LEU A 13 -22.37 9.88 14.57
C LEU A 13 -21.68 9.94 13.19
N MET A 14 -21.24 11.12 12.73
CA MET A 14 -20.42 11.23 11.52
C MET A 14 -18.97 10.78 11.72
N LEU A 15 -18.41 10.89 12.94
CA LEU A 15 -17.07 10.38 13.27
C LEU A 15 -17.02 8.85 13.24
N MET A 16 -18.06 8.17 13.72
CA MET A 16 -18.13 6.70 13.69
C MET A 16 -18.34 6.14 12.27
N CYS A 17 -19.07 6.84 11.40
CA CYS A 17 -19.25 6.43 10.00
C CYS A 17 -18.01 6.67 9.11
N ARG A 18 -17.15 7.65 9.42
CA ARG A 18 -15.94 7.96 8.62
C ARG A 18 -14.69 7.20 9.07
N GLY A 19 -14.57 6.90 10.37
CA GLY A 19 -13.53 5.99 10.88
C GLY A 19 -13.68 4.57 10.34
N MET A 20 -14.92 4.06 10.19
CA MET A 20 -15.17 2.72 9.63
C MET A 20 -14.87 2.61 8.12
N GLN A 21 -14.87 3.72 7.36
CA GLN A 21 -14.64 3.67 5.91
C GLN A 21 -13.15 3.66 5.53
N ILE A 22 -12.28 4.24 6.37
CA ILE A 22 -10.82 4.24 6.16
C ILE A 22 -10.22 2.90 6.57
N TRP A 23 -10.71 2.31 7.67
CA TRP A 23 -10.40 0.92 8.02
C TRP A 23 -10.95 -0.07 7.00
N GLY A 24 -12.04 0.26 6.30
CA GLY A 24 -12.63 -0.60 5.26
C GLY A 24 -11.73 -0.85 4.04
N LEU A 25 -10.75 0.00 3.74
CA LEU A 25 -9.84 -0.20 2.61
C LEU A 25 -8.57 -0.97 2.98
N VAL A 26 -8.12 -0.85 4.24
CA VAL A 26 -7.11 -1.75 4.82
C VAL A 26 -7.73 -3.12 5.15
N LEU A 27 -9.04 -3.17 5.47
CA LEU A 27 -9.83 -4.41 5.53
C LEU A 27 -10.21 -4.95 4.15
N LEU A 28 -10.20 -4.19 3.06
CA LEU A 28 -10.49 -4.72 1.71
C LEU A 28 -9.36 -5.59 1.14
N VAL A 29 -8.17 -5.52 1.76
CA VAL A 29 -7.10 -6.52 1.59
C VAL A 29 -7.36 -7.77 2.46
N VAL A 30 -8.28 -7.70 3.44
CA VAL A 30 -8.63 -8.80 4.38
C VAL A 30 -10.04 -9.39 4.11
N CYS A 31 -10.91 -8.72 3.34
CA CYS A 31 -12.30 -9.11 3.11
C CYS A 31 -12.65 -9.46 1.65
N GLY A 32 -11.67 -9.91 0.86
CA GLY A 32 -11.94 -10.78 -0.30
C GLY A 32 -12.48 -12.17 0.11
N ALA A 33 -12.48 -12.48 1.41
CA ALA A 33 -12.98 -13.72 2.01
C ALA A 33 -14.51 -13.70 2.24
N MET A 34 -15.31 -13.60 1.18
CA MET A 34 -16.66 -14.19 1.17
C MET A 34 -17.23 -14.22 -0.26
N GLY A 35 -17.16 -15.38 -0.91
CA GLY A 35 -18.05 -15.67 -2.03
C GLY A 35 -17.47 -16.44 -3.22
N CYS A 36 -17.03 -17.68 -3.01
CA CYS A 36 -17.48 -18.87 -3.78
C CYS A 36 -16.61 -20.08 -3.41
N ALA A 37 -17.00 -20.77 -2.33
CA ALA A 37 -16.57 -22.14 -2.10
C ALA A 37 -17.15 -23.03 -3.21
N LYS A 38 -16.39 -23.20 -4.30
CA LYS A 38 -16.68 -24.21 -5.31
C LYS A 38 -16.19 -25.54 -4.76
N GLN A 39 -17.10 -26.30 -4.14
CA GLN A 39 -16.92 -27.70 -3.76
C GLN A 39 -16.30 -28.46 -4.93
N ARG A 40 -15.00 -28.76 -4.85
CA ARG A 40 -14.30 -29.63 -5.80
C ARG A 40 -14.05 -30.96 -5.10
N SER A 41 -14.79 -31.95 -5.60
CA SER A 41 -14.71 -33.39 -5.39
C SER A 41 -13.52 -33.90 -4.59
N GLU A 42 -13.83 -34.57 -3.49
CA GLU A 42 -12.97 -35.60 -2.92
C GLU A 42 -12.61 -36.62 -4.01
N GLY A 43 -11.32 -36.89 -4.15
CA GLY A 43 -10.80 -37.83 -5.12
C GLY A 43 -9.28 -37.87 -5.10
N SER A 44 -8.76 -38.95 -4.52
CA SER A 44 -7.38 -39.45 -4.61
C SER A 44 -6.44 -39.08 -3.45
N LEU A 45 -6.34 -40.02 -2.51
CA LEU A 45 -5.14 -40.26 -1.71
C LEU A 45 -3.99 -40.58 -2.67
N ALA A 46 -3.20 -39.56 -3.02
CA ALA A 46 -1.92 -39.74 -3.71
C ALA A 46 -0.82 -39.12 -2.84
N GLU A 47 -0.05 -40.02 -2.22
CA GLU A 47 1.40 -39.93 -1.99
C GLU A 47 1.97 -38.50 -2.00
N SER A 48 2.23 -37.96 -0.80
CA SER A 48 2.88 -36.66 -0.56
C SER A 48 4.32 -36.71 -1.07
N SER A 49 4.46 -36.61 -2.39
CA SER A 49 5.70 -36.18 -3.01
C SER A 49 5.89 -34.74 -2.57
N ARG A 50 6.90 -34.49 -1.74
CA ARG A 50 7.33 -33.13 -1.38
C ARG A 50 7.62 -32.38 -2.67
N LEU A 51 6.67 -31.58 -3.13
CA LEU A 51 6.88 -30.63 -4.22
C LEU A 51 7.78 -29.54 -3.64
N ASP A 52 9.09 -29.71 -3.85
CA ASP A 52 10.11 -28.71 -3.51
C ASP A 52 9.96 -27.54 -4.49
N VAL A 53 9.17 -26.54 -4.11
CA VAL A 53 8.95 -25.35 -4.92
C VAL A 53 10.03 -24.34 -4.60
N ARG A 54 11.04 -24.28 -5.46
CA ARG A 54 12.18 -23.38 -5.28
C ARG A 54 11.92 -22.02 -5.90
N LEU A 55 11.80 -21.01 -5.05
CA LEU A 55 11.98 -19.62 -5.48
C LEU A 55 13.47 -19.28 -5.48
N PRO A 56 13.99 -18.64 -6.54
CA PRO A 56 15.39 -18.26 -6.60
C PRO A 56 15.70 -17.18 -5.54
N SER A 57 16.91 -17.24 -4.98
CA SER A 57 17.45 -16.17 -4.15
C SER A 57 18.05 -15.09 -5.04
N VAL A 58 17.24 -14.10 -5.40
CA VAL A 58 17.58 -13.02 -6.34
C VAL A 58 17.32 -11.66 -5.74
N ARG A 59 18.01 -10.64 -6.29
CA ARG A 59 17.85 -9.25 -5.83
C ARG A 59 16.51 -8.69 -6.33
N LEU A 60 15.98 -7.68 -5.63
CA LEU A 60 14.73 -7.02 -5.98
C LEU A 60 14.69 -6.49 -7.44
N LEU A 61 15.83 -6.07 -7.98
CA LEU A 61 15.92 -5.53 -9.35
C LEU A 61 16.26 -6.57 -10.42
N SER A 62 16.36 -7.85 -10.06
CA SER A 62 16.61 -8.92 -11.03
C SER A 62 15.40 -9.12 -11.96
N PRO A 63 15.63 -9.49 -13.23
CA PRO A 63 14.55 -9.77 -14.17
C PRO A 63 13.62 -10.89 -13.69
N LEU A 64 12.30 -10.68 -13.74
CA LEU A 64 11.30 -11.71 -13.43
C LEU A 64 11.34 -12.83 -14.48
N THR A 65 11.14 -14.07 -14.05
CA THR A 65 11.02 -15.23 -14.96
C THR A 65 9.61 -15.82 -14.91
N ALA A 66 9.21 -16.53 -15.98
CA ALA A 66 7.92 -17.24 -16.02
C ALA A 66 7.82 -18.34 -14.94
N GLU A 67 8.96 -18.96 -14.62
CA GLU A 67 9.08 -19.98 -13.57
C GLU A 67 8.77 -19.40 -12.19
N GLU A 68 9.26 -18.19 -11.90
CA GLU A 68 8.96 -17.48 -10.65
C GLU A 68 7.47 -17.17 -10.52
N ILE A 69 6.81 -16.74 -11.60
CA ILE A 69 5.36 -16.47 -11.59
C ILE A 69 4.57 -17.74 -11.32
N THR A 70 4.92 -18.83 -12.03
CA THR A 70 4.23 -20.12 -11.88
C THR A 70 4.43 -20.70 -10.49
N ALA A 71 5.65 -20.60 -9.94
CA ALA A 71 5.96 -21.00 -8.58
C ALA A 71 5.17 -20.19 -7.56
N LEU A 72 5.09 -18.86 -7.72
CA LEU A 72 4.33 -17.99 -6.81
C LEU A 72 2.84 -18.33 -6.78
N VAL A 73 2.23 -18.55 -7.95
CA VAL A 73 0.82 -18.96 -8.06
C VAL A 73 0.60 -20.31 -7.38
N HIS A 74 1.49 -21.28 -7.63
CA HIS A 74 1.40 -22.59 -7.00
C HIS A 74 1.54 -22.51 -5.48
N ILE A 75 2.45 -21.67 -4.96
CA ILE A 75 2.59 -21.44 -3.51
C ILE A 75 1.28 -20.87 -2.96
N ALA A 76 0.71 -19.84 -3.59
CA ALA A 76 -0.54 -19.24 -3.15
C ALA A 76 -1.67 -20.28 -3.04
N GLU A 77 -1.82 -21.16 -4.04
CA GLU A 77 -2.85 -22.22 -4.05
C GLU A 77 -2.69 -23.24 -2.91
N GLN A 78 -1.47 -23.44 -2.40
CA GLN A 78 -1.17 -24.40 -1.33
C GLN A 78 -1.19 -23.77 0.07
N LEU A 79 -1.21 -22.45 0.17
CA LEU A 79 -1.27 -21.74 1.44
C LEU A 79 -2.68 -21.71 2.04
N PRO A 80 -2.81 -21.48 3.37
CA PRO A 80 -4.11 -21.32 4.02
C PRO A 80 -4.94 -20.22 3.34
N GLY A 81 -6.16 -20.55 2.92
CA GLY A 81 -7.04 -19.61 2.23
C GLY A 81 -6.80 -19.49 0.72
N ALA A 82 -5.85 -20.25 0.15
CA ALA A 82 -5.46 -20.18 -1.26
C ALA A 82 -5.03 -18.78 -1.70
N ASP A 83 -4.32 -18.07 -0.82
CA ASP A 83 -3.89 -16.70 -1.01
C ASP A 83 -2.43 -16.51 -0.54
N LEU A 84 -1.80 -15.44 -1.01
CA LEU A 84 -0.49 -15.02 -0.55
C LEU A 84 -0.57 -14.40 0.84
N PRO A 85 0.45 -14.57 1.70
CA PRO A 85 0.43 -14.01 3.04
C PRO A 85 0.44 -12.48 2.96
N PRO A 86 -0.39 -11.78 3.76
CA PRO A 86 -0.42 -10.33 3.71
C PRO A 86 0.91 -9.74 4.22
N PHE A 87 1.35 -8.64 3.60
CA PHE A 87 2.46 -7.86 4.13
C PHE A 87 2.07 -7.28 5.50
N ALA A 88 2.92 -7.53 6.51
CA ALA A 88 2.77 -6.93 7.81
C ALA A 88 3.04 -5.42 7.75
N THR A 89 2.42 -4.65 8.64
CA THR A 89 2.62 -3.21 8.74
C THR A 89 3.53 -2.89 9.93
N VAL A 90 4.50 -2.01 9.72
CA VAL A 90 5.30 -1.49 10.82
C VAL A 90 4.45 -0.44 11.54
N PRO A 91 4.18 -0.61 12.85
CA PRO A 91 3.38 0.36 13.61
C PRO A 91 4.07 1.72 13.64
N ALA A 92 3.27 2.79 13.59
CA ALA A 92 3.79 4.14 13.75
C ALA A 92 4.37 4.30 15.16
N SER A 93 5.65 4.70 15.24
CA SER A 93 6.36 4.92 16.51
C SER A 93 6.44 6.38 16.92
N HIS A 94 6.02 7.31 16.05
CA HIS A 94 6.18 8.74 16.25
C HIS A 94 5.02 9.36 17.05
N SER A 95 5.34 10.36 17.86
CA SER A 95 4.34 11.20 18.53
C SER A 95 3.76 12.21 17.56
N LEU A 96 2.48 12.56 17.73
CA LEU A 96 1.85 13.69 17.02
C LEU A 96 2.59 15.01 17.24
N TYR A 97 3.39 15.12 18.32
CA TYR A 97 4.10 16.33 18.72
C TYR A 97 5.59 16.33 18.34
N CYS A 98 6.08 15.35 17.59
CA CYS A 98 7.46 15.39 17.09
C CYS A 98 7.66 16.51 16.05
N ALA A 99 8.90 16.92 15.84
CA ALA A 99 9.20 17.94 14.83
C ALA A 99 8.91 17.38 13.43
N LEU A 100 8.40 18.23 12.52
CA LEU A 100 8.01 17.79 11.18
C LEU A 100 9.13 17.05 10.40
N PRO A 101 10.41 17.49 10.43
CA PRO A 101 11.48 16.74 9.80
C PRO A 101 11.70 15.35 10.41
N GLU A 102 11.60 15.22 11.74
CA GLU A 102 11.73 13.94 12.44
C GLU A 102 10.58 12.99 12.08
N PHE A 103 9.36 13.52 11.99
CA PHE A 103 8.20 12.77 11.51
C PHE A 103 8.44 12.19 10.12
N VAL A 104 8.91 13.02 9.18
CA VAL A 104 9.13 12.61 7.78
C VAL A 104 10.19 11.51 7.68
N GLU A 105 11.30 11.63 8.40
CA GLU A 105 12.36 10.61 8.40
C GLU A 105 11.88 9.31 9.05
N ALA A 106 11.22 9.39 10.21
CA ALA A 106 10.64 8.21 10.88
C ALA A 106 9.63 7.49 9.98
N GLU A 107 8.83 8.24 9.23
CA GLU A 107 7.85 7.67 8.31
C GLU A 107 8.48 7.04 7.08
N ARG A 108 9.56 7.62 6.54
CA ARG A 108 10.38 7.01 5.48
C ARG A 108 11.00 5.69 5.93
N GLU A 109 11.59 5.66 7.12
CA GLU A 109 12.17 4.45 7.70
C GLU A 109 11.10 3.38 7.93
N ARG A 110 9.93 3.76 8.47
CA ARG A 110 8.79 2.86 8.68
C ARG A 110 8.33 2.23 7.36
N LEU A 111 8.17 3.03 6.31
CA LEU A 111 7.79 2.57 4.98
C LEU A 111 8.86 1.65 4.38
N ALA A 112 10.14 2.01 4.49
CA ALA A 112 11.25 1.18 4.01
C ALA A 112 11.30 -0.18 4.73
N ALA A 113 11.16 -0.19 6.05
CA ALA A 113 11.13 -1.42 6.85
C ALA A 113 9.93 -2.31 6.51
N SER A 114 8.76 -1.71 6.21
CA SER A 114 7.59 -2.48 5.76
C SER A 114 7.77 -3.15 4.40
N LEU A 115 8.80 -2.77 3.64
CA LEU A 115 9.14 -3.35 2.34
C LEU A 115 10.41 -4.20 2.39
N ASP A 116 11.00 -4.42 3.57
CA ASP A 116 12.16 -5.28 3.74
C ASP A 116 11.73 -6.76 3.74
N PRO A 117 12.19 -7.58 2.78
CA PRO A 117 11.88 -9.00 2.73
C PRO A 117 12.25 -9.76 4.01
N GLN A 118 13.35 -9.37 4.68
CA GLN A 118 13.79 -10.04 5.91
C GLN A 118 12.82 -9.75 7.07
N TRP A 119 12.39 -8.50 7.19
CA TRP A 119 11.42 -8.11 8.19
C TRP A 119 10.07 -8.81 7.95
N GLN A 120 9.60 -8.88 6.71
CA GLN A 120 8.35 -9.56 6.36
C GLN A 120 8.39 -11.06 6.65
N ALA A 121 9.47 -11.73 6.25
CA ALA A 121 9.72 -13.13 6.58
C ALA A 121 9.68 -13.38 8.11
N ALA A 122 10.29 -12.50 8.90
CA ALA A 122 10.28 -12.58 10.35
C ALA A 122 8.88 -12.38 10.95
N GLN A 123 8.03 -11.52 10.36
CA GLN A 123 6.64 -11.38 10.79
C GLN A 123 5.81 -12.62 10.46
N TRP A 124 5.97 -13.19 9.28
CA TRP A 124 5.30 -14.42 8.89
C TRP A 124 5.70 -15.63 9.75
N GLY A 125 6.96 -15.66 10.24
CA GLY A 125 7.41 -16.67 11.19
C GLY A 125 6.73 -16.62 12.56
N GLN A 126 6.02 -15.54 12.90
CA GLN A 126 5.21 -15.46 14.13
C GLN A 126 3.87 -16.20 14.00
N ASP A 127 3.42 -16.51 12.78
CA ASP A 127 2.25 -17.35 12.50
C ASP A 127 2.70 -18.81 12.38
N PRO A 128 2.39 -19.68 13.37
CA PRO A 128 2.83 -21.07 13.37
C PRO A 128 2.24 -21.89 12.22
N GLU A 129 1.04 -21.54 11.74
CA GLU A 129 0.40 -22.27 10.64
C GLU A 129 1.07 -21.93 9.31
N LEU A 130 1.27 -20.64 9.05
CA LEU A 130 1.97 -20.16 7.85
C LEU A 130 3.40 -20.69 7.79
N SER A 131 4.16 -20.57 8.88
CA SER A 131 5.55 -21.05 8.95
C SER A 131 5.65 -22.54 8.63
N ARG A 132 4.79 -23.37 9.24
CA ARG A 132 4.75 -24.81 8.98
C ARG A 132 4.45 -25.12 7.51
N ARG A 133 3.52 -24.38 6.89
CA ARG A 133 3.16 -24.58 5.48
C ARG A 133 4.30 -24.21 4.53
N LEU A 134 4.99 -23.10 4.78
CA LEU A 134 6.17 -22.71 4.00
C LEU A 134 7.28 -23.77 4.10
N ASP A 135 7.50 -24.30 5.31
CA ASP A 135 8.46 -25.40 5.53
C ASP A 135 8.07 -26.69 4.78
N GLU A 136 6.78 -27.06 4.79
CA GLU A 136 6.25 -28.23 4.07
C GLU A 136 6.45 -28.12 2.55
N LEU A 137 6.34 -26.90 2.01
CA LEU A 137 6.54 -26.58 0.59
C LEU A 137 8.01 -26.38 0.20
N GLY A 138 8.93 -26.35 1.17
CA GLY A 138 10.35 -26.05 0.93
C GLY A 138 10.62 -24.60 0.53
N VAL A 139 9.71 -23.68 0.88
CA VAL A 139 9.78 -22.27 0.47
C VAL A 139 10.49 -21.45 1.54
N ASP A 140 11.60 -20.81 1.16
CA ASP A 140 12.24 -19.79 1.99
C ASP A 140 11.35 -18.52 2.07
N PRO A 141 10.88 -18.12 3.27
CA PRO A 141 10.02 -16.96 3.44
C PRO A 141 10.63 -15.66 2.90
N VAL A 142 11.96 -15.49 2.95
CA VAL A 142 12.64 -14.29 2.42
C VAL A 142 12.56 -14.24 0.90
N ASN A 143 12.72 -15.38 0.23
CA ASN A 143 12.59 -15.47 -1.23
C ASN A 143 11.14 -15.30 -1.67
N LEU A 144 10.17 -15.77 -0.87
CA LEU A 144 8.74 -15.49 -1.09
C LEU A 144 8.44 -13.99 -1.00
N ALA A 145 8.85 -13.32 0.08
CA ALA A 145 8.63 -11.88 0.25
C ALA A 145 9.28 -11.07 -0.87
N THR A 146 10.50 -11.43 -1.27
CA THR A 146 11.21 -10.81 -2.38
C THR A 146 10.47 -10.98 -3.71
N SER A 147 9.98 -12.20 -3.98
CA SER A 147 9.22 -12.49 -5.21
C SER A 147 7.90 -11.74 -5.24
N MET A 148 7.17 -11.71 -4.11
CA MET A 148 5.94 -10.95 -3.97
C MET A 148 6.16 -9.45 -4.24
N LEU A 149 7.20 -8.83 -3.65
CA LEU A 149 7.51 -7.42 -3.90
C LEU A 149 7.81 -7.14 -5.38
N ARG A 150 8.56 -8.02 -6.04
CA ARG A 150 8.89 -7.89 -7.48
C ARG A 150 7.66 -8.01 -8.36
N VAL A 151 6.81 -9.01 -8.10
CA VAL A 151 5.57 -9.23 -8.86
C VAL A 151 4.58 -8.09 -8.61
N SER A 152 4.37 -7.70 -7.35
CA SER A 152 3.46 -6.61 -7.01
C SER A 152 3.92 -5.28 -7.60
N SER A 153 5.22 -4.94 -7.52
CA SER A 153 5.74 -3.70 -8.13
C SER A 153 5.61 -3.70 -9.65
N ALA A 154 5.91 -4.82 -10.31
CA ALA A 154 5.76 -4.94 -11.76
C ALA A 154 4.30 -4.93 -12.21
N TRP A 155 3.40 -5.55 -11.46
CA TRP A 155 1.96 -5.49 -11.68
C TRP A 155 1.42 -4.06 -11.53
N THR A 156 1.79 -3.36 -10.46
CA THR A 156 1.39 -1.97 -10.25
C THR A 156 1.95 -1.08 -11.37
N ALA A 157 3.21 -1.24 -11.76
CA ALA A 157 3.81 -0.50 -12.87
C ALA A 157 3.05 -0.73 -14.19
N MET A 158 2.70 -1.99 -14.52
CA MET A 158 1.88 -2.32 -15.68
C MET A 158 0.51 -1.62 -15.64
N LEU A 159 -0.14 -1.60 -14.47
CA LEU A 159 -1.47 -1.01 -14.34
C LEU A 159 -1.45 0.52 -14.47
N LEU A 160 -0.44 1.20 -13.92
CA LEU A 160 -0.23 2.65 -14.09
C LEU A 160 -0.02 3.04 -15.57
N GLU A 161 0.44 2.10 -16.40
CA GLU A 161 0.78 2.33 -17.80
C GLU A 161 -0.30 1.94 -18.80
N SER A 162 -1.32 1.21 -18.35
CA SER A 162 -2.45 0.79 -19.18
C SER A 162 -3.27 1.96 -19.76
N SER A 163 -2.94 3.19 -19.37
CA SER A 163 -3.54 4.46 -19.81
C SER A 163 -2.80 5.15 -20.98
N GLY A 164 -1.64 4.64 -21.45
CA GLY A 164 -0.78 5.32 -22.44
C GLY A 164 -0.17 4.40 -23.52
N THR A 165 0.43 5.01 -24.55
CA THR A 165 1.17 4.29 -25.61
C THR A 165 2.48 3.70 -25.07
N HIS A 166 2.90 2.53 -25.57
CA HIS A 166 4.09 1.80 -25.12
C HIS A 166 5.41 2.60 -25.22
N GLU A 167 5.50 3.57 -26.12
CA GLU A 167 6.65 4.50 -26.18
C GLU A 167 6.52 5.56 -25.08
N GLY A 168 7.42 5.52 -24.08
CA GLY A 168 7.48 6.51 -22.99
C GLY A 168 7.00 6.02 -21.61
N GLN A 169 6.89 4.72 -21.40
CA GLN A 169 6.50 4.10 -20.12
C GLN A 169 7.43 4.50 -18.96
N GLU A 170 8.74 4.34 -19.13
CA GLU A 170 9.73 4.78 -18.13
C GLU A 170 9.64 6.28 -17.84
N ALA A 171 9.54 7.11 -18.89
CA ALA A 171 9.40 8.57 -18.75
C ALA A 171 8.11 8.95 -17.99
N THR A 172 7.02 8.23 -18.20
CA THR A 172 5.75 8.41 -17.47
C THR A 172 5.93 8.09 -15.99
N ARG A 173 6.56 6.96 -15.65
CA ARG A 173 6.83 6.60 -14.24
C ARG A 173 7.75 7.62 -13.55
N LEU A 174 8.83 8.04 -14.22
CA LEU A 174 9.74 9.07 -13.71
C LEU A 174 9.03 10.42 -13.53
N SER A 175 8.15 10.81 -14.46
CA SER A 175 7.36 12.04 -14.32
C SER A 175 6.43 12.00 -13.10
N ARG A 176 5.87 10.82 -12.77
CA ARG A 176 5.02 10.63 -11.60
C ARG A 176 5.81 10.77 -10.30
N VAL A 177 7.04 10.25 -10.24
CA VAL A 177 7.96 10.46 -9.12
C VAL A 177 8.21 11.95 -8.92
N SER A 178 8.61 12.66 -9.98
CA SER A 178 8.86 14.11 -9.93
C SER A 178 7.62 14.91 -9.48
N TYR A 179 6.42 14.55 -9.94
CA TYR A 179 5.17 15.18 -9.52
C TYR A 179 4.91 15.00 -8.02
N LEU A 180 5.07 13.77 -7.51
CA LEU A 180 4.88 13.47 -6.09
C LEU A 180 5.92 14.15 -5.20
N GLU A 181 7.17 14.29 -5.67
CA GLU A 181 8.21 15.05 -4.96
C GLU A 181 7.86 16.54 -4.87
N LEU A 182 7.32 17.12 -5.94
CA LEU A 182 6.82 18.51 -5.93
C LEU A 182 5.63 18.68 -4.98
N CYS A 183 4.68 17.74 -4.98
CA CYS A 183 3.54 17.74 -4.07
C CYS A 183 3.98 17.65 -2.61
N LEU A 184 4.92 16.75 -2.30
CA LEU A 184 5.48 16.60 -0.96
C LEU A 184 6.19 17.88 -0.52
N GLY A 185 7.02 18.48 -1.38
CA GLY A 185 7.71 19.75 -1.07
C GLY A 185 6.72 20.85 -0.68
N ARG A 186 5.67 21.05 -1.48
CA ARG A 186 4.61 22.02 -1.18
C ARG A 186 3.86 21.73 0.12
N GLN A 187 3.55 20.46 0.38
CA GLN A 187 2.89 20.07 1.64
C GLN A 187 3.77 20.34 2.85
N LEU A 188 5.07 20.06 2.76
CA LEU A 188 6.02 20.31 3.85
C LEU A 188 6.21 21.81 4.11
N GLU A 189 6.30 22.62 3.06
CA GLU A 189 6.34 24.09 3.19
C GLU A 189 5.09 24.64 3.89
N LEU A 190 3.90 24.19 3.48
CA LEU A 190 2.64 24.58 4.11
C LEU A 190 2.55 24.09 5.55
N ALA A 191 2.91 22.84 5.81
CA ALA A 191 2.88 22.24 7.14
C ALA A 191 3.84 22.97 8.08
N GLN A 192 5.03 23.39 7.62
CA GLN A 192 5.97 24.14 8.44
C GLN A 192 5.37 25.45 8.94
N VAL A 193 4.72 26.23 8.05
CA VAL A 193 4.03 27.48 8.41
C VAL A 193 2.83 27.23 9.34
N LEU A 194 2.11 26.13 9.14
CA LEU A 194 0.93 25.79 9.95
C LEU A 194 1.30 25.25 11.33
N PHE A 195 2.42 24.54 11.47
CA PHE A 195 2.88 23.99 12.75
C PHE A 195 3.45 25.06 13.69
N GLU A 196 3.80 26.24 13.16
CA GLU A 196 4.10 27.44 13.95
C GLU A 196 2.84 28.08 14.56
N ARG A 197 1.64 27.68 14.10
CA ARG A 197 0.35 28.13 14.63
C ARG A 197 -0.23 27.09 15.59
N PRO A 198 -1.07 27.48 16.57
CA PRO A 198 -1.78 26.53 17.41
C PRO A 198 -2.84 25.80 16.59
N LEU A 199 -2.49 24.62 16.08
CA LEU A 199 -3.42 23.68 15.45
C LEU A 199 -4.13 22.85 16.51
N THR A 200 -5.39 22.48 16.24
CA THR A 200 -6.04 21.43 17.02
C THR A 200 -5.35 20.08 16.76
N GLN A 201 -5.45 19.15 17.72
CA GLN A 201 -4.91 17.80 17.55
C GLN A 201 -5.41 17.15 16.25
N TRP A 202 -6.70 17.28 15.97
CA TRP A 202 -7.32 16.74 14.75
C TRP A 202 -6.75 17.35 13.46
N GLN A 203 -6.54 18.67 13.41
CA GLN A 203 -5.94 19.33 12.25
C GLN A 203 -4.51 18.84 12.00
N ARG A 204 -3.75 18.63 13.08
CA ARG A 204 -2.38 18.12 13.03
C ARG A 204 -2.35 16.66 12.57
N GLU A 205 -3.22 15.82 13.09
CA GLU A 205 -3.38 14.42 12.65
C GLU A 205 -3.66 14.35 11.14
N GLN A 206 -4.60 15.16 10.64
CA GLN A 206 -4.92 15.18 9.21
C GLN A 206 -3.75 15.64 8.33
N GLN A 207 -2.98 16.63 8.77
CA GLN A 207 -1.80 17.10 8.06
C GLN A 207 -0.73 16.00 7.98
N LEU A 208 -0.45 15.37 9.12
CA LEU A 208 0.54 14.28 9.20
C LEU A 208 0.09 13.05 8.39
N GLU A 209 -1.19 12.72 8.41
CA GLU A 209 -1.78 11.64 7.59
C GLU A 209 -1.60 11.92 6.09
N ALA A 210 -1.88 13.15 5.64
CA ALA A 210 -1.69 13.52 4.23
C ALA A 210 -0.22 13.43 3.78
N ILE A 211 0.72 13.79 4.68
CA ILE A 211 2.15 13.67 4.42
C ILE A 211 2.56 12.19 4.38
N SER A 212 2.10 11.37 5.33
CA SER A 212 2.35 9.92 5.36
C SER A 212 1.84 9.24 4.08
N GLU A 213 0.62 9.56 3.63
CA GLU A 213 0.09 9.05 2.38
C GLU A 213 0.94 9.47 1.18
N THR A 214 1.37 10.73 1.11
CA THR A 214 2.21 11.23 0.01
C THR A 214 3.58 10.54 -0.01
N LEU A 215 4.18 10.29 1.16
CA LEU A 215 5.42 9.51 1.29
C LEU A 215 5.23 8.06 0.85
N ALA A 216 4.13 7.41 1.22
CA ALA A 216 3.80 6.06 0.77
C ALA A 216 3.61 6.00 -0.75
N CYS A 217 2.92 6.99 -1.33
CA CYS A 217 2.74 7.11 -2.77
C CYS A 217 4.08 7.30 -3.49
N LEU A 218 4.95 8.14 -2.95
CA LEU A 218 6.27 8.39 -3.51
C LEU A 218 7.14 7.13 -3.46
N GLN A 219 7.10 6.38 -2.35
CA GLN A 219 7.82 5.12 -2.23
C GLN A 219 7.33 4.10 -3.27
N LEU A 220 6.02 3.94 -3.43
CA LEU A 220 5.44 3.07 -4.45
C LEU A 220 5.82 3.51 -5.87
N ALA A 221 5.75 4.79 -6.17
CA ALA A 221 6.10 5.33 -7.48
C ALA A 221 7.58 5.09 -7.81
N ARG A 222 8.48 5.24 -6.83
CA ARG A 222 9.91 4.93 -6.98
C ARG A 222 10.13 3.44 -7.22
N MET A 223 9.42 2.56 -6.52
CA MET A 223 9.48 1.12 -6.78
C MET A 223 9.03 0.80 -8.21
N CYS A 224 7.91 1.37 -8.66
CA CYS A 224 7.41 1.17 -10.02
C CYS A 224 8.39 1.70 -11.08
N ALA A 225 8.97 2.88 -10.85
CA ALA A 225 9.95 3.47 -11.76
C ALA A 225 11.24 2.62 -11.88
N ALA A 226 11.59 1.88 -10.82
CA ALA A 226 12.74 0.99 -10.82
C ALA A 226 12.47 -0.39 -11.46
N VAL A 227 11.23 -0.70 -11.87
CA VAL A 227 10.90 -1.98 -12.51
C VAL A 227 11.52 -2.05 -13.92
N PRO A 228 12.36 -3.07 -14.22
CA PRO A 228 12.87 -3.29 -15.56
C PRO A 228 11.76 -3.60 -16.56
N GLU A 229 11.86 -3.11 -17.80
CA GLU A 229 10.85 -3.36 -18.85
C GLU A 229 10.63 -4.86 -19.13
N ALA A 230 11.69 -5.67 -19.02
CA ALA A 230 11.60 -7.12 -19.16
C ALA A 230 10.60 -7.76 -18.16
N ASN A 231 10.49 -7.20 -16.96
CA ASN A 231 9.54 -7.69 -15.93
C ASN A 231 8.11 -7.41 -16.35
N LEU A 232 7.85 -6.25 -16.96
CA LEU A 232 6.51 -5.89 -17.45
C LEU A 232 6.06 -6.87 -18.53
N GLY A 233 6.95 -7.23 -19.46
CA GLY A 233 6.67 -8.21 -20.50
C GLY A 233 6.25 -9.57 -19.93
N VAL A 234 6.94 -10.04 -18.88
CA VAL A 234 6.60 -11.31 -18.19
C VAL A 234 5.26 -11.22 -17.48
N ILE A 235 4.98 -10.11 -16.78
CA ILE A 235 3.70 -9.90 -16.10
C ILE A 235 2.54 -9.85 -17.09
N VAL A 236 2.70 -9.14 -18.22
CA VAL A 236 1.67 -9.07 -19.28
C VAL A 236 1.34 -10.46 -19.82
N GLN A 237 2.37 -11.29 -20.07
CA GLN A 237 2.19 -12.65 -20.56
C GLN A 237 1.45 -13.57 -19.58
N HIS A 238 1.58 -13.33 -18.27
CA HIS A 238 0.99 -14.17 -17.22
C HIS A 238 -0.17 -13.48 -16.48
N ARG A 239 -0.74 -12.43 -17.07
CA ARG A 239 -1.76 -11.59 -16.43
C ARG A 239 -2.93 -12.41 -15.91
N ASP A 240 -3.42 -13.36 -16.70
CA ASP A 240 -4.59 -14.16 -16.36
C ASP A 240 -4.35 -15.06 -15.14
N LEU A 241 -3.11 -15.50 -14.92
CA LEU A 241 -2.73 -16.30 -13.74
C LEU A 241 -2.57 -15.43 -12.49
N LEU A 242 -2.10 -14.20 -12.65
CA LEU A 242 -1.84 -13.27 -11.55
C LEU A 242 -3.08 -12.49 -11.10
N GLN A 243 -4.04 -12.26 -12.00
CA GLN A 243 -5.23 -11.46 -11.75
C GLN A 243 -6.07 -11.91 -10.53
N PRO A 244 -6.20 -13.22 -10.20
CA PRO A 244 -6.91 -13.65 -9.00
C PRO A 244 -6.18 -13.31 -7.69
N LEU A 245 -4.85 -13.17 -7.73
CA LEU A 245 -3.98 -12.97 -6.57
C LEU A 245 -3.61 -11.51 -6.33
N LEU A 246 -3.79 -10.64 -7.33
CA LEU A 246 -3.33 -9.26 -7.30
C LEU A 246 -4.49 -8.27 -7.45
N PRO A 247 -4.36 -7.05 -6.88
CA PRO A 247 -5.44 -6.07 -6.91
C PRO A 247 -5.80 -5.65 -8.34
N ALA A 248 -7.10 -5.49 -8.57
CA ALA A 248 -7.64 -5.03 -9.86
C ALA A 248 -7.25 -3.57 -10.16
N ALA A 249 -7.24 -3.21 -11.44
CA ALA A 249 -6.95 -1.84 -11.93
C ALA A 249 -7.83 -0.75 -11.28
N SER A 250 -9.07 -1.09 -10.90
CA SER A 250 -9.99 -0.18 -10.21
C SER A 250 -9.46 0.25 -8.83
N ALA A 251 -8.69 -0.59 -8.14
CA ALA A 251 -8.07 -0.23 -6.87
C ALA A 251 -7.03 0.91 -7.03
N LEU A 252 -6.34 0.96 -8.17
CA LEU A 252 -5.38 2.02 -8.50
C LEU A 252 -6.04 3.33 -8.89
N SER A 253 -7.17 3.29 -9.60
CA SER A 253 -7.93 4.53 -9.90
C SER A 253 -8.38 5.27 -8.63
N GLY A 254 -8.76 4.54 -7.58
CA GLY A 254 -9.11 5.11 -6.28
C GLY A 254 -7.90 5.66 -5.49
N PHE A 255 -6.70 5.21 -5.84
CA PHE A 255 -5.43 5.72 -5.31
C PHE A 255 -5.02 7.02 -6.02
N GLU A 256 -5.06 7.05 -7.35
CA GLU A 256 -4.73 8.24 -8.16
C GLU A 256 -5.70 9.41 -7.87
N GLN A 257 -6.99 9.13 -7.81
CA GLN A 257 -8.01 10.14 -7.51
C GLN A 257 -7.84 10.77 -6.13
N ARG A 258 -7.35 10.01 -5.14
CA ARG A 258 -7.05 10.53 -3.79
C ARG A 258 -5.82 11.43 -3.79
N THR A 259 -4.76 11.06 -4.51
CA THR A 259 -3.57 11.92 -4.64
C THR A 259 -3.87 13.25 -5.34
N GLU A 260 -4.69 13.24 -6.39
CA GLU A 260 -5.04 14.45 -7.15
C GLU A 260 -6.03 15.34 -6.40
N SER A 261 -7.02 14.75 -5.71
CA SER A 261 -7.97 15.50 -4.89
C SER A 261 -7.32 16.10 -3.63
N LYS A 262 -6.44 15.37 -2.95
CA LYS A 262 -5.72 15.88 -1.76
C LYS A 262 -4.61 16.88 -2.12
N ALA A 263 -3.98 16.76 -3.28
CA ALA A 263 -3.09 17.81 -3.81
C ALA A 263 -3.82 19.12 -4.12
N THR A 264 -5.15 19.07 -4.32
CA THR A 264 -5.98 20.24 -4.67
C THR A 264 -6.69 20.87 -3.46
N ILE A 265 -6.80 20.21 -2.31
CA ILE A 265 -7.63 20.67 -1.19
C ILE A 265 -6.80 20.87 0.08
N LEU A 266 -6.09 22.00 0.11
CA LEU A 266 -6.00 22.84 1.31
C LEU A 266 -6.36 24.27 0.88
N GLN A 267 -7.58 24.46 0.35
CA GLN A 267 -8.19 25.78 0.44
C GLN A 267 -8.49 26.02 1.91
N ILE A 268 -7.57 26.73 2.57
CA ILE A 268 -7.84 27.39 3.84
C ILE A 268 -9.08 28.26 3.56
N SER A 269 -10.23 27.87 4.11
CA SER A 269 -11.36 28.78 4.25
C SER A 269 -10.83 29.93 5.10
N GLY A 270 -10.32 30.97 4.44
CA GLY A 270 -10.00 32.23 5.08
C GLY A 270 -11.33 32.75 5.60
N GLU A 271 -11.56 32.62 6.90
CA GLU A 271 -12.59 33.40 7.56
C GLU A 271 -12.31 34.86 7.24
N GLN A 272 -13.13 35.40 6.36
CA GLN A 272 -13.42 36.81 6.24
C GLN A 272 -13.86 37.30 7.63
N ASN A 273 -12.93 37.79 8.43
CA ASN A 273 -13.25 38.64 9.57
C ASN A 273 -12.01 39.40 10.04
N ALA A 274 -11.78 40.57 9.43
CA ALA A 274 -11.29 41.77 10.12
C ALA A 274 -11.07 42.92 9.12
N TYR A 275 -12.15 43.56 8.69
CA TYR A 275 -12.11 45.00 8.41
C TYR A 275 -13.19 45.66 9.27
N ALA A 276 -12.82 45.95 10.51
CA ALA A 276 -13.45 47.01 11.28
C ALA A 276 -12.52 48.22 11.15
N PRO A 277 -12.88 49.28 10.40
CA PRO A 277 -12.10 50.50 10.43
C PRO A 277 -12.28 51.17 11.80
N PHE A 278 -11.16 51.36 12.49
CA PHE A 278 -11.07 52.30 13.60
C PHE A 278 -11.02 53.72 13.03
N LYS A 279 -11.96 54.54 13.52
CA LYS A 279 -12.19 55.99 13.35
C LYS A 279 -13.01 56.44 12.15
#